data_AF-A0A1V5MKH9-F1
#
_entry.id   AF-A0A1V5MKH9-F1
#
_cell.length_a   1.000
_cell.length_b   1.000
_cell.length_c   1.000
_cell.angle_alpha   90.00
_cell.angle_beta   90.00
_cell.angle_gamma   90.00
#
_symmetry.space_group_name_H-M   'P 1'
#
loop_
_entity.id
_entity.type
_entity.pdbx_description
1 polymer ?
#
loop_
_entity_poly.entity_id
_entity_poly.type
_entity_poly.pdbx_seq_one_letter_code
_entity_poly.pdbx_strand_id
1 'polypeptide(L)'
;MEKQIGFAKRQVKGGNVYRYGLLFLAFFSILVTGSSAANPPGADNSADGGLGVKVQGSVERRDRDNSSFWEQLGTVRSEKLALYLELSSEDSKLVVPIIQALSRHRKEVQVERNAALDRLDGLLKQRAGEADLLRAVRDFQRQEVEAFQKEQRLTADLLRALTPEKQARYYLFNRYFSNQVRQGLYRMAEQRLKNRQDGPDAGPSRKVSTPPPPPGQP
;
A
#
# COMPACT_ATOMS: atom_id res chain seq x y z
N MET A 1 -62.18 10.95 21.08
CA MET A 1 -61.52 9.64 21.26
C MET A 1 -60.20 9.66 20.50
N GLU A 2 -59.16 10.18 21.14
CA GLU A 2 -57.80 10.31 20.59
C GLU A 2 -56.94 9.14 21.09
N LYS A 3 -56.20 8.48 20.20
CA LYS A 3 -55.16 7.52 20.58
C LYS A 3 -53.79 8.19 20.44
N GLN A 4 -53.20 8.54 21.58
CA GLN A 4 -51.80 8.95 21.67
C GLN A 4 -50.89 7.74 21.43
N ILE A 5 -49.97 7.85 20.47
CA ILE A 5 -48.88 6.88 20.25
C ILE A 5 -47.64 7.42 20.95
N GLY A 6 -47.32 6.86 22.12
CA GLY A 6 -46.11 7.18 22.88
C GLY A 6 -44.88 6.53 22.25
N PHE A 7 -43.97 7.34 21.72
CA PHE A 7 -42.64 6.88 21.31
C PHE A 7 -41.70 6.82 22.54
N ALA A 8 -41.38 5.60 22.95
CA ALA A 8 -40.39 5.33 23.98
C ALA A 8 -38.97 5.71 23.49
N LYS A 9 -38.35 6.69 24.15
CA LYS A 9 -36.91 7.00 24.03
C LYS A 9 -36.10 5.84 24.62
N ARG A 10 -35.52 4.98 23.76
CA ARG A 10 -34.42 4.10 24.16
C ARG A 10 -33.11 4.89 24.23
N GLN A 11 -32.68 5.17 25.45
CA GLN A 11 -31.30 5.52 25.75
C GLN A 11 -30.40 4.31 25.50
N VAL A 12 -29.58 4.37 24.45
CA VAL A 12 -28.52 3.38 24.23
C VAL A 12 -27.31 3.82 25.05
N LYS A 13 -27.09 3.15 26.18
CA LYS A 13 -25.88 3.27 27.01
C LYS A 13 -24.65 2.92 26.16
N GLY A 14 -23.65 3.79 26.22
CA GLY A 14 -22.35 3.64 25.55
C GLY A 14 -21.67 2.32 25.90
N GLY A 15 -21.38 1.54 24.87
CA GLY A 15 -20.62 0.30 24.96
C GLY A 15 -19.60 0.23 23.82
N ASN A 16 -18.33 0.42 24.16
CA ASN A 16 -17.15 -0.17 23.51
C ASN A 16 -17.13 -0.26 21.97
N VAL A 17 -17.16 0.89 21.28
CA VAL A 17 -16.96 0.94 19.80
C VAL A 17 -15.48 0.90 19.39
N TYR A 18 -14.52 0.94 20.34
CA TYR A 18 -13.09 1.07 20.02
C TYR A 18 -12.30 -0.25 19.89
N ARG A 19 -12.92 -1.43 20.00
CA ARG A 19 -12.17 -2.72 19.99
C ARG A 19 -12.12 -3.46 18.65
N TYR A 20 -12.81 -2.99 17.61
CA TYR A 20 -12.76 -3.63 16.28
C TYR A 20 -11.98 -2.82 15.22
N GLY A 21 -11.34 -1.70 15.61
CA GLY A 21 -10.60 -0.84 14.69
C GLY A 21 -9.24 -1.39 14.21
N LEU A 22 -8.69 -2.43 14.85
CA LEU A 22 -7.33 -2.89 14.55
C LEU A 22 -7.23 -4.01 13.51
N LEU A 23 -8.32 -4.73 13.20
CA LEU A 23 -8.28 -5.89 12.31
C LEU A 23 -8.64 -5.58 10.83
N PHE A 24 -9.07 -4.35 10.52
CA PHE A 24 -9.33 -3.92 9.14
C PHE A 24 -8.19 -3.12 8.49
N LEU A 25 -7.12 -2.81 9.24
CA LEU A 25 -5.90 -2.20 8.70
C LEU A 25 -5.14 -3.16 7.76
N ALA A 26 -5.42 -4.46 7.79
CA ALA A 26 -4.74 -5.46 6.97
C ALA A 26 -5.16 -5.48 5.48
N PHE A 27 -6.22 -4.77 5.08
CA PHE A 27 -6.73 -4.85 3.70
C PHE A 27 -6.13 -3.83 2.72
N PHE A 28 -5.47 -2.77 3.22
CA PHE A 28 -4.84 -1.75 2.37
C PHE A 28 -3.33 -1.59 2.56
N SER A 29 -2.75 -2.31 3.51
CA SER A 29 -1.31 -2.49 3.62
C SER A 29 -0.82 -3.54 2.60
N ILE A 30 -0.93 -3.26 1.31
CA ILE A 30 0.10 -3.78 0.38
C ILE A 30 1.34 -2.96 0.73
N LEU A 31 2.06 -3.39 1.77
CA LEU A 31 3.40 -2.91 2.04
C LEU A 31 4.21 -3.25 0.79
N VAL A 32 4.49 -2.24 -0.03
CA VAL A 32 5.65 -2.28 -0.92
C VAL A 32 6.84 -2.14 0.01
N THR A 33 7.22 -3.22 0.68
CA THR A 33 8.61 -3.38 1.10
C THR A 33 9.40 -3.45 -0.20
N GLY A 34 9.88 -2.29 -0.65
CA GLY A 34 11.02 -2.26 -1.54
C GLY A 34 12.14 -2.97 -0.80
N SER A 35 12.37 -4.24 -1.10
CA SER A 35 13.52 -4.97 -0.62
C SER A 35 14.77 -4.29 -1.16
N SER A 36 15.23 -3.27 -0.43
CA SER A 36 16.60 -2.82 -0.50
C SER A 36 17.39 -3.94 0.13
N ALA A 37 17.99 -4.79 -0.70
CA ALA A 37 18.92 -5.80 -0.23
C ALA A 37 20.05 -5.05 0.46
N ALA A 38 20.03 -5.03 1.79
CA ALA A 38 21.13 -4.54 2.60
C ALA A 38 22.34 -5.41 2.27
N ASN A 39 23.35 -4.81 1.65
CA ASN A 39 24.65 -5.44 1.55
C ASN A 39 25.14 -5.75 2.98
N PRO A 40 25.67 -6.96 3.25
CA PRO A 40 26.22 -7.28 4.55
C PRO A 40 27.43 -6.37 4.83
N PRO A 41 27.55 -5.78 6.02
CA PRO A 41 28.74 -5.05 6.43
C PRO A 41 29.85 -6.05 6.76
N GLY A 42 30.89 -6.11 5.93
CA GLY A 42 32.09 -6.91 6.22
C GLY A 42 32.80 -7.38 4.96
N ALA A 43 33.56 -6.48 4.33
CA ALA A 43 34.63 -6.82 3.39
C ALA A 43 35.54 -5.60 3.22
N ASP A 44 36.36 -5.41 4.24
CA ASP A 44 37.56 -4.61 4.28
C ASP A 44 38.46 -5.08 3.11
N ASN A 45 38.64 -4.22 2.10
CA ASN A 45 39.70 -4.37 1.11
C ASN A 45 40.13 -3.00 0.58
N SER A 46 41.36 -2.68 0.98
CA SER A 46 42.45 -2.05 0.24
C SER A 46 42.14 -1.30 -1.05
N ALA A 47 42.75 -0.12 -1.10
CA ALA A 47 42.96 0.72 -2.25
C ALA A 47 43.39 -0.07 -3.50
N ASP A 48 42.61 0.01 -4.57
CA ASP A 48 43.17 0.20 -5.90
C ASP A 48 42.13 0.88 -6.81
N GLY A 49 42.59 1.80 -7.65
CA GLY A 49 41.75 2.65 -8.47
C GLY A 49 41.13 1.91 -9.65
N GLY A 50 39.86 2.18 -9.94
CA GLY A 50 39.26 1.71 -11.19
C GLY A 50 37.75 1.71 -11.21
N LEU A 51 37.19 2.55 -12.08
CA LEU A 51 35.82 2.50 -12.61
C LEU A 51 34.69 2.78 -11.60
N GLY A 52 34.39 4.07 -11.44
CA GLY A 52 33.14 4.55 -10.87
C GLY A 52 31.94 4.12 -11.71
N VAL A 53 31.41 2.93 -11.43
CA VAL A 53 30.13 2.47 -11.97
C VAL A 53 29.02 3.31 -11.34
N LYS A 54 28.35 4.13 -12.17
CA LYS A 54 27.15 4.89 -11.84
C LYS A 54 25.98 3.96 -11.47
N VAL A 55 25.94 3.46 -10.23
CA VAL A 55 24.80 2.67 -9.70
C VAL A 55 23.57 3.57 -9.40
N GLN A 56 23.74 4.89 -9.40
CA GLN A 56 22.71 5.85 -8.98
C GLN A 56 21.53 5.98 -9.96
N GLY A 57 21.67 5.58 -11.24
CA GLY A 57 20.61 5.73 -12.25
C GLY A 57 19.52 4.65 -12.25
N SER A 58 19.72 3.52 -11.56
CA SER A 58 18.81 2.36 -11.65
C SER A 58 17.65 2.42 -10.63
N VAL A 59 17.84 3.13 -9.51
CA VAL A 59 16.84 3.24 -8.44
C VAL A 59 15.79 4.29 -8.81
N GLU A 60 16.21 5.47 -9.26
CA GLU A 60 15.29 6.57 -9.63
C GLU A 60 14.34 6.22 -10.78
N ARG A 61 14.76 5.38 -11.75
CA ARG A 61 13.86 4.92 -12.82
C ARG A 61 12.74 4.02 -12.30
N ARG A 62 13.02 3.19 -11.29
CA ARG A 62 12.08 2.18 -10.77
C ARG A 62 10.93 2.81 -9.97
N ASP A 63 11.19 3.89 -9.25
CA ASP A 63 10.17 4.58 -8.45
C ASP A 63 9.19 5.36 -9.31
N ARG A 64 9.67 5.92 -10.44
CA ARG A 64 8.83 6.60 -11.43
C ARG A 64 7.88 5.65 -12.15
N ASP A 65 8.34 4.45 -12.48
CA ASP A 65 7.50 3.44 -13.14
C ASP A 65 6.40 2.93 -12.19
N ASN A 66 6.73 2.71 -10.92
CA ASN A 66 5.76 2.25 -9.92
C ASN A 66 4.67 3.28 -9.63
N SER A 67 4.99 4.58 -9.54
CA SER A 67 3.99 5.62 -9.25
C SER A 67 2.96 5.76 -10.38
N SER A 68 3.40 5.70 -11.63
CA SER A 68 2.51 5.76 -12.81
C SER A 68 1.54 4.57 -12.87
N PHE A 69 2.01 3.37 -12.49
CA PHE A 69 1.17 2.17 -12.43
C PHE A 69 0.02 2.34 -11.42
N TRP A 70 0.30 2.82 -10.21
CA TRP A 70 -0.73 2.99 -9.18
C TRP A 70 -1.73 4.08 -9.53
N GLU A 71 -1.29 5.15 -10.20
CA GLU A 71 -2.18 6.20 -10.72
C GLU A 71 -3.12 5.64 -11.79
N GLN A 72 -2.59 4.90 -12.78
CA GLN A 72 -3.41 4.22 -13.78
C GLN A 72 -4.39 3.23 -13.15
N LEU A 73 -3.95 2.49 -12.14
CA LEU A 73 -4.81 1.54 -11.43
C LEU A 73 -5.96 2.24 -10.69
N GLY A 74 -5.71 3.42 -10.13
CA GLY A 74 -6.74 4.25 -9.51
C GLY A 74 -7.83 4.66 -10.51
N THR A 75 -7.42 5.14 -11.68
CA THR A 75 -8.35 5.50 -12.78
C THR A 75 -9.16 4.30 -13.24
N VAL A 76 -8.49 3.19 -13.57
CA VAL A 76 -9.14 1.94 -13.99
C VAL A 76 -10.12 1.43 -12.93
N ARG A 77 -9.78 1.55 -11.64
CA ARG A 77 -10.69 1.18 -10.55
C ARG A 77 -11.95 2.02 -10.57
N SER A 78 -11.84 3.35 -10.68
CA SER A 78 -13.00 4.23 -10.68
C SER A 78 -13.92 4.00 -11.87
N GLU A 79 -13.36 3.79 -13.06
CA GLU A 79 -14.13 3.50 -14.28
C GLU A 79 -14.85 2.15 -14.17
N LYS A 80 -14.13 1.10 -13.76
CA LYS A 80 -14.73 -0.23 -13.57
C LYS A 80 -15.79 -0.23 -12.49
N LEU A 81 -15.60 0.54 -11.42
CA LEU A 81 -16.59 0.66 -10.36
C LEU A 81 -17.87 1.31 -10.88
N ALA A 82 -17.76 2.40 -11.64
CA ALA A 82 -18.93 3.08 -12.21
C ALA A 82 -19.74 2.15 -13.14
N LEU A 83 -19.04 1.37 -13.97
CA LEU A 83 -19.67 0.36 -14.83
C LEU A 83 -20.32 -0.76 -14.01
N TYR A 84 -19.63 -1.29 -13.01
CA TYR A 84 -20.11 -2.41 -12.19
C TYR A 84 -21.34 -2.06 -11.33
N LEU A 85 -21.44 -0.79 -10.92
CA LEU A 85 -22.59 -0.29 -10.15
C LEU A 85 -23.80 0.06 -11.02
N GLU A 86 -23.68 0.00 -12.35
CA GLU A 86 -24.75 0.38 -13.29
C GLU A 86 -25.40 1.72 -12.88
N LEU A 87 -24.55 2.73 -12.72
CA LEU A 87 -25.01 4.05 -12.28
C LEU A 87 -25.91 4.67 -13.36
N SER A 88 -27.13 5.05 -12.98
CA SER A 88 -27.98 5.87 -13.83
C SER A 88 -27.35 7.27 -14.01
N SER A 89 -27.86 8.06 -14.96
CA SER A 89 -27.41 9.45 -15.14
C SER A 89 -27.57 10.28 -13.85
N GLU A 90 -28.67 10.08 -13.13
CA GLU A 90 -28.94 10.79 -11.86
C GLU A 90 -28.05 10.27 -10.71
N ASP A 91 -27.89 8.94 -10.57
CA ASP A 91 -26.99 8.38 -9.55
C ASP A 91 -25.54 8.81 -9.79
N SER A 92 -25.13 8.91 -11.06
CA SER A 92 -23.77 9.31 -11.43
C SER A 92 -23.44 10.71 -10.94
N LYS A 93 -24.38 11.67 -11.00
CA LYS A 93 -24.18 13.04 -10.49
C LYS A 93 -23.88 13.07 -8.99
N LEU A 94 -24.45 12.14 -8.22
CA LEU A 94 -24.25 12.03 -6.78
C LEU A 94 -23.00 11.23 -6.42
N VAL A 95 -22.79 10.11 -7.10
CA VAL A 95 -21.80 9.08 -6.73
C VAL A 95 -20.42 9.40 -7.27
N VAL A 96 -20.30 9.91 -8.50
CA VAL A 96 -19.00 10.16 -9.16
C VAL A 96 -18.13 11.16 -8.38
N PRO A 97 -18.66 12.30 -7.87
CA PRO A 97 -17.85 13.21 -7.06
C PRO A 97 -17.28 12.54 -5.79
N ILE A 98 -18.03 11.63 -5.15
CA ILE A 98 -17.58 10.91 -3.95
C ILE A 98 -16.48 9.90 -4.31
N ILE A 99 -16.63 9.17 -5.43
CA ILE A 99 -15.60 8.26 -5.94
C ILE A 99 -14.30 9.03 -6.25
N GLN A 100 -14.43 10.20 -6.90
CA GLN A 100 -13.27 11.06 -7.18
C GLN A 100 -12.63 11.58 -5.90
N ALA A 101 -13.42 11.98 -4.89
CA ALA A 101 -12.91 12.40 -3.59
C ALA A 101 -12.17 11.28 -2.87
N LEU A 102 -12.68 10.04 -2.89
CA LEU A 102 -11.99 8.85 -2.38
C LEU A 102 -10.66 8.61 -3.10
N SER A 103 -10.64 8.74 -4.43
CA SER A 103 -9.42 8.56 -5.23
C SER A 103 -8.37 9.62 -4.89
N ARG A 104 -8.76 10.90 -4.85
CA ARG A 104 -7.87 12.01 -4.44
C ARG A 104 -7.33 11.81 -3.03
N HIS A 105 -8.19 11.50 -2.06
CA HIS A 105 -7.79 11.25 -0.68
C HIS A 105 -6.76 10.12 -0.58
N ARG A 106 -6.97 9.00 -1.28
CA ARG A 106 -6.00 7.90 -1.29
C ARG A 106 -4.65 8.30 -1.89
N LYS A 107 -4.66 9.14 -2.93
CA LYS A 107 -3.44 9.68 -3.55
C LYS A 107 -2.69 10.60 -2.57
N GLU A 108 -3.39 11.52 -1.92
CA GLU A 108 -2.85 12.41 -0.89
C GLU A 108 -2.20 11.62 0.25
N VAL A 109 -2.94 10.66 0.83
CA VAL A 109 -2.44 9.79 1.91
C VAL A 109 -1.20 9.01 1.49
N GLN A 110 -1.14 8.52 0.26
CA GLN A 110 0.04 7.79 -0.21
C GLN A 110 1.27 8.70 -0.32
N VAL A 111 1.11 9.95 -0.75
CA VAL A 111 2.21 10.94 -0.80
C VAL A 111 2.68 11.27 0.60
N GLU A 112 1.75 11.55 1.53
CA GLU A 112 2.05 11.85 2.92
C GLU A 112 2.75 10.68 3.63
N ARG A 113 2.27 9.46 3.41
CA ARG A 113 2.87 8.22 3.91
C ARG A 113 4.30 8.06 3.44
N ASN A 114 4.56 8.22 2.14
CA ASN A 114 5.91 8.13 1.60
C ASN A 114 6.83 9.17 2.23
N ALA A 115 6.40 10.42 2.33
CA ALA A 115 7.19 11.48 2.96
C ALA A 115 7.50 11.20 4.45
N ALA A 116 6.55 10.62 5.18
CA ALA A 116 6.76 10.23 6.58
C ALA A 116 7.72 9.05 6.73
N LEU A 117 7.66 8.06 5.82
CA LEU A 117 8.60 6.95 5.77
C LEU A 117 10.01 7.43 5.40
N ASP A 118 10.15 8.33 4.42
CA ASP A 118 11.44 8.93 4.06
C ASP A 118 12.05 9.69 5.24
N ARG A 119 11.22 10.39 6.04
CA ARG A 119 11.67 11.04 7.28
C ARG A 119 12.16 10.03 8.30
N LEU A 120 11.43 8.93 8.53
CA LEU A 120 11.84 7.87 9.45
C LEU A 120 13.17 7.22 9.01
N ASP A 121 13.30 6.91 7.72
CA ASP A 121 14.55 6.39 7.15
C ASP A 121 15.71 7.37 7.33
N GLY A 122 15.49 8.66 7.12
CA GLY A 122 16.45 9.72 7.38
C GLY A 122 16.92 9.76 8.84
N LEU A 123 15.99 9.67 9.80
CA LEU A 123 16.30 9.63 11.23
C LEU A 123 17.12 8.39 11.61
N LEU A 124 16.80 7.23 11.02
CA LEU A 124 17.54 5.99 11.23
C LEU A 124 18.98 6.11 10.69
N LYS A 125 19.14 6.64 9.47
CA LYS A 125 20.46 6.86 8.85
C LYS A 125 21.33 7.83 9.66
N GLN A 126 20.72 8.86 10.24
CA GLN A 126 21.40 9.84 11.08
C GLN A 126 21.66 9.37 12.51
N ARG A 127 21.19 8.16 12.88
CA ARG A 127 21.24 7.65 14.26
C ARG A 127 20.62 8.64 15.25
N ALA A 128 19.48 9.22 14.88
CA ALA A 128 18.75 10.15 15.73
C ALA A 128 18.41 9.53 17.10
N GLY A 129 18.24 10.38 18.11
CA GLY A 129 17.90 9.93 19.45
C GLY A 129 16.54 9.23 19.51
N GLU A 130 16.36 8.36 20.50
CA GLU A 130 15.11 7.61 20.70
C GLU A 130 13.88 8.52 20.78
N ALA A 131 14.01 9.69 21.41
CA ALA A 131 12.92 10.66 21.53
C ALA A 131 12.42 11.18 20.17
N ASP A 132 13.32 11.40 19.21
CA ASP A 132 12.98 11.89 17.87
C ASP A 132 12.33 10.78 17.03
N LEU A 133 12.86 9.55 17.11
CA LEU A 133 12.26 8.38 16.48
C LEU A 133 10.85 8.12 17.03
N LEU A 134 10.67 8.15 18.36
CA LEU A 134 9.36 7.98 18.98
C LEU A 134 8.36 9.05 18.53
N ARG A 135 8.81 10.30 18.40
CA ARG A 135 7.96 11.40 17.89
C ARG A 135 7.53 11.13 16.45
N ALA A 136 8.46 10.79 15.57
CA ALA A 136 8.17 10.50 14.17
C ALA A 136 7.22 9.30 13.99
N VAL A 137 7.39 8.24 14.79
CA VAL A 137 6.48 7.08 14.79
C VAL A 137 5.08 7.47 15.25
N ARG A 138 4.96 8.28 16.32
CA ARG A 138 3.65 8.77 16.80
C ARG A 138 2.95 9.66 15.77
N ASP A 139 3.71 10.53 15.10
CA ASP A 139 3.18 11.38 14.04
C ASP A 139 2.66 10.54 12.86
N PHE A 140 3.43 9.55 12.43
CA PHE A 140 3.02 8.60 11.38
C PHE A 140 1.75 7.84 11.78
N GLN A 141 1.69 7.30 12.99
CA GLN A 141 0.50 6.60 13.49
C GLN A 141 -0.74 7.51 13.54
N ARG A 142 -0.58 8.76 13.97
CA ARG A 142 -1.67 9.74 13.97
C ARG A 142 -2.18 10.01 12.56
N GLN A 143 -1.27 10.21 11.60
CA GLN A 143 -1.63 10.40 10.18
C GLN A 143 -2.41 9.20 9.62
N GLU A 144 -2.00 7.97 9.90
CA GLU A 144 -2.72 6.78 9.45
C GLU A 144 -4.14 6.69 10.05
N VAL A 145 -4.31 7.04 11.33
CA VAL A 145 -5.64 7.08 11.97
C VAL A 145 -6.53 8.15 11.32
N GLU A 146 -6.02 9.35 11.09
CA GLU A 146 -6.75 10.45 10.44
C GLU A 146 -7.14 10.09 9.00
N ALA A 147 -6.20 9.53 8.24
CA ALA A 147 -6.40 9.05 6.88
C ALA A 147 -7.52 8.00 6.82
N PHE A 148 -7.49 7.02 7.73
CA PHE A 148 -8.50 5.98 7.83
C PHE A 148 -9.88 6.52 8.19
N GLN A 149 -9.97 7.45 9.14
CA GLN A 149 -11.24 8.08 9.52
C GLN A 149 -11.85 8.86 8.34
N LYS A 150 -11.05 9.62 7.59
CA LYS A 150 -11.53 10.36 6.42
C LYS A 150 -11.98 9.40 5.31
N GLU A 151 -11.25 8.31 5.06
CA GLU A 151 -11.66 7.28 4.10
C GLU A 151 -12.97 6.59 4.50
N GLN A 152 -13.16 6.28 5.79
CA GLN A 152 -14.42 5.73 6.29
C GLN A 152 -15.59 6.67 6.07
N ARG A 153 -15.44 7.97 6.36
CA ARG A 153 -16.50 8.97 6.15
C ARG A 153 -16.89 9.03 4.68
N LEU A 154 -15.92 9.15 3.77
CA LEU A 154 -16.18 9.17 2.33
C LEU A 154 -16.83 7.87 1.84
N THR A 155 -16.42 6.73 2.38
CA THR A 155 -17.03 5.42 2.06
C THR A 155 -18.47 5.35 2.58
N ALA A 156 -18.74 5.85 3.79
CA ALA A 156 -20.09 5.90 4.34
C ALA A 156 -21.01 6.81 3.50
N ASP A 157 -20.51 7.96 3.06
CA ASP A 157 -21.25 8.87 2.19
C ASP A 157 -21.54 8.25 0.82
N LEU A 158 -20.57 7.53 0.25
CA LEU A 158 -20.77 6.73 -0.96
C LEU A 158 -21.89 5.70 -0.76
N LEU A 159 -21.82 4.91 0.31
CA LEU A 159 -22.80 3.85 0.57
C LEU A 159 -24.21 4.42 0.80
N ARG A 160 -24.34 5.56 1.48
CA ARG A 160 -25.63 6.25 1.67
C ARG A 160 -26.26 6.70 0.34
N ALA A 161 -25.45 7.04 -0.65
CA ALA A 161 -25.92 7.42 -1.98
C ALA A 161 -26.32 6.21 -2.85
N LEU A 162 -26.05 4.99 -2.42
CA LEU A 162 -26.31 3.76 -3.17
C LEU A 162 -27.52 3.00 -2.59
N THR A 163 -28.30 2.39 -3.48
CA THR A 163 -29.32 1.42 -3.10
C THR A 163 -28.68 0.18 -2.44
N PRO A 164 -29.41 -0.59 -1.61
CA PRO A 164 -28.84 -1.79 -0.98
C PRO A 164 -28.22 -2.79 -1.96
N GLU A 165 -28.83 -2.96 -3.15
CA GLU A 165 -28.26 -3.80 -4.21
C GLU A 165 -26.90 -3.25 -4.69
N LYS A 166 -26.82 -1.95 -4.97
CA LYS A 166 -25.56 -1.30 -5.39
C LYS A 166 -24.51 -1.30 -4.28
N GLN A 167 -24.91 -1.22 -3.02
CA GLN A 167 -23.99 -1.41 -1.88
C GLN A 167 -23.41 -2.83 -1.86
N ALA A 168 -24.22 -3.86 -2.07
CA ALA A 168 -23.74 -5.24 -2.17
C ALA A 168 -22.77 -5.41 -3.35
N ARG A 169 -23.11 -4.86 -4.52
CA ARG A 169 -22.22 -4.82 -5.69
C ARG A 169 -20.91 -4.09 -5.40
N TYR A 170 -20.94 -2.97 -4.67
CA TYR A 170 -19.73 -2.26 -4.26
C TYR A 170 -18.79 -3.14 -3.42
N TYR A 171 -19.32 -3.88 -2.44
CA TYR A 171 -18.51 -4.79 -1.62
C TYR A 171 -17.93 -5.96 -2.43
N LEU A 172 -18.74 -6.55 -3.32
CA LEU A 172 -18.28 -7.62 -4.21
C LEU A 172 -17.19 -7.12 -5.16
N PHE A 173 -17.39 -5.94 -5.76
CA PHE A 173 -16.39 -5.28 -6.59
C PHE A 173 -15.07 -5.12 -5.85
N ASN A 174 -15.08 -4.59 -4.62
CA ASN A 174 -13.87 -4.40 -3.84
C ASN A 174 -13.13 -5.72 -3.59
N ARG A 175 -13.86 -6.81 -3.33
CA ARG A 175 -13.26 -8.14 -3.15
C ARG A 175 -12.63 -8.64 -4.45
N TYR A 176 -13.36 -8.58 -5.57
CA TYR A 176 -12.88 -9.08 -6.86
C TYR A 176 -11.72 -8.26 -7.41
N PHE A 177 -11.83 -6.93 -7.35
CA PHE A 177 -10.80 -6.02 -7.82
C PHE A 177 -9.50 -6.20 -7.05
N SER A 178 -9.54 -6.27 -5.71
CA SER A 178 -8.35 -6.49 -4.89
C SER A 178 -7.66 -7.82 -5.20
N ASN A 179 -8.43 -8.88 -5.45
CA ASN A 179 -7.88 -10.17 -5.88
C ASN A 179 -7.22 -10.09 -7.27
N GLN A 180 -7.86 -9.39 -8.23
CA GLN A 180 -7.28 -9.18 -9.57
C GLN A 180 -5.97 -8.39 -9.51
N VAL A 181 -5.92 -7.31 -8.73
CA VAL A 181 -4.71 -6.52 -8.53
C VAL A 181 -3.60 -7.38 -7.94
N ARG A 182 -3.90 -8.12 -6.87
CA ARG A 182 -2.92 -9.00 -6.22
C ARG A 182 -2.38 -10.05 -7.18
N GLN A 183 -3.24 -10.73 -7.94
CA GLN A 183 -2.81 -11.70 -8.95
C GLN A 183 -1.97 -11.06 -10.05
N GLY A 184 -2.33 -9.86 -10.51
CA GLY A 184 -1.55 -9.10 -11.48
C GLY A 184 -0.14 -8.81 -10.97
N LEU A 185 -0.01 -8.36 -9.73
CA LEU A 185 1.28 -8.09 -9.10
C LEU A 185 2.15 -9.35 -8.98
N TYR A 186 1.57 -10.49 -8.61
CA TYR A 186 2.31 -11.76 -8.55
C TYR A 186 2.86 -12.17 -9.92
N ARG A 187 2.04 -12.09 -10.98
CA ARG A 187 2.50 -12.40 -12.35
C ARG A 187 3.62 -11.48 -12.80
N MET A 188 3.54 -10.19 -12.48
CA MET A 188 4.61 -9.23 -12.79
C MET A 188 5.90 -9.55 -12.02
N ALA A 189 5.79 -9.97 -10.76
CA ALA A 189 6.95 -10.37 -9.96
C ALA A 189 7.63 -11.63 -10.53
N GLU A 190 6.85 -12.65 -10.91
CA GLU A 190 7.34 -13.87 -11.55
C GLU A 190 8.05 -13.58 -12.88
N GLN A 191 7.45 -12.75 -13.73
CA GLN A 191 8.07 -12.32 -15.00
C GLN A 191 9.39 -11.59 -14.77
N ARG A 192 9.47 -10.73 -13.74
CA ARG A 192 10.71 -10.03 -13.39
C ARG A 192 11.81 -10.98 -12.91
N LEU A 193 11.45 -12.04 -12.18
CA LEU A 193 12.41 -13.05 -11.74
C LEU A 193 12.95 -13.86 -12.92
N LYS A 194 12.06 -14.27 -13.84
CA LYS A 194 12.47 -15.00 -15.06
C LYS A 194 13.39 -14.15 -15.95
N ASN A 195 13.02 -12.89 -16.21
CA ASN A 195 13.84 -11.99 -17.03
C ASN A 195 15.21 -11.67 -16.41
N ARG A 196 15.37 -11.80 -15.09
CA ARG A 196 16.68 -11.67 -14.43
C ARG A 196 17.54 -12.93 -14.57
N GLN A 197 16.93 -14.11 -14.67
CA GLN A 197 17.66 -15.36 -14.88
C GLN A 197 18.13 -15.50 -16.34
N ASP A 198 17.35 -14.98 -17.29
CA ASP A 198 17.61 -15.11 -18.73
C ASP A 198 18.34 -13.90 -19.35
N GLY A 199 18.75 -12.90 -18.55
CA GLY A 199 19.41 -11.69 -19.02
C GLY A 199 20.89 -11.91 -19.41
N PRO A 200 21.45 -11.16 -20.38
CA PRO A 200 22.83 -11.33 -20.88
C PRO A 200 23.93 -11.03 -19.84
N ASP A 201 23.58 -10.41 -18.71
CA ASP A 201 24.45 -10.19 -17.54
C ASP A 201 24.26 -11.26 -16.44
N ALA A 202 23.57 -12.36 -16.72
CA ALA A 202 23.66 -13.58 -15.92
C ALA A 202 25.08 -14.14 -16.08
N GLY A 203 26.03 -13.51 -15.38
CA GLY A 203 27.42 -13.92 -15.33
C GLY A 203 27.48 -15.43 -15.07
N PRO A 204 28.46 -16.13 -15.68
CA PRO A 204 28.50 -17.58 -15.72
C PRO A 204 28.26 -18.09 -14.31
N SER A 205 27.21 -18.91 -14.16
CA SER A 205 26.87 -19.59 -12.92
C SER A 205 28.16 -19.97 -12.23
N ARG A 206 28.50 -19.24 -11.16
CA ARG A 206 29.74 -19.44 -10.42
C ARG A 206 29.65 -20.89 -9.99
N LYS A 207 30.36 -21.77 -10.69
CA LYS A 207 30.45 -23.19 -10.32
C LYS A 207 30.79 -23.14 -8.85
N VAL A 208 29.87 -23.58 -8.01
CA VAL A 208 30.09 -23.71 -6.58
C VAL A 208 31.26 -24.67 -6.52
N SER A 209 32.46 -24.12 -6.34
CA SER A 209 33.65 -24.88 -6.10
C SER A 209 33.32 -25.72 -4.90
N THR A 210 33.18 -27.03 -5.11
CA THR A 210 33.08 -27.99 -4.02
C THR A 210 34.15 -27.62 -3.00
N PRO A 211 33.77 -27.33 -1.74
CA PRO A 211 34.74 -26.95 -0.73
C PRO A 211 35.84 -28.01 -0.68
N PRO A 212 37.12 -27.62 -0.65
CA PRO A 212 38.20 -28.59 -0.56
C PRO A 212 37.97 -29.47 0.68
N PRO A 213 38.22 -30.79 0.58
CA PRO A 213 38.05 -31.68 1.71
C PRO A 213 38.91 -31.19 2.89
N PRO A 214 38.42 -31.32 4.13
CA PRO A 214 39.15 -30.88 5.31
C PRO A 214 40.50 -31.61 5.38
N PRO A 215 41.61 -30.89 5.70
CA PRO A 215 42.92 -31.50 5.80
C PRO A 215 42.97 -32.45 7.01
N GLY A 216 43.28 -33.71 6.73
CA GLY A 216 43.58 -34.71 7.76
C GLY A 216 42.34 -35.40 8.34
N GLN A 217 41.86 -36.42 7.65
CA GLN A 217 41.33 -37.60 8.32
C GLN A 217 42.17 -38.81 7.89
N PRO A 218 42.71 -39.59 8.85
CA PRO A 218 43.56 -40.75 8.59
C PRO A 218 42.83 -41.90 7.92
#